data_AF-A0AA38K7S2-F1
#
_entry.id   AF-A0AA38K7S2-F1
#
_cell.length_a   1.000
_cell.length_b   1.000
_cell.length_c   1.000
_cell.angle_alpha   90.00
_cell.angle_beta   90.00
_cell.angle_gamma   90.00
#
_symmetry.space_group_name_H-M   'P 1'
#
loop_
_entity.id
_entity.type
_entity.pdbx_description
1 polymer ?
#
loop_
_entity_poly.entity_id
_entity_poly.type
_entity_poly.pdbx_seq_one_letter_code
_entity_poly.pdbx_strand_id
1 'polypeptide(L)'
;FLDATAQKCVNDFLGYMPISDATAEAFGNGKRPGPQGDDLHRFYFGNGWRLHPWNDAVVANIAIKVLGDSAVDTLPSLTTEEVQAAVWDLARQAQVSWKGNKPRPVTDTNGEERMEDESEAEVRNLEQALHRKQRTRINARKSDKYKTRKRGIAELLDATSEDRVAHRKWRMVQEINDALGNEGQSSKESDREPSRRLPNHAFPLRVTRPHYRHPIAGELLDDLDNS
;
A
#
# COMPACT_ATOMS: atom_id res chain seq x y z
N PHE A 1 10.10 -7.54 15.12
CA PHE A 1 8.68 -7.94 14.90
C PHE A 1 8.57 -9.18 14.01
N LEU A 2 8.97 -9.10 12.74
CA LEU A 2 8.84 -10.20 11.78
C LEU A 2 9.49 -11.51 12.23
N ASP A 3 10.73 -11.44 12.74
CA ASP A 3 11.42 -12.61 13.31
C ASP A 3 10.73 -13.16 14.55
N ALA A 4 10.13 -12.29 15.37
CA ALA A 4 9.42 -12.71 16.57
C ALA A 4 8.12 -13.47 16.22
N THR A 5 7.43 -13.06 15.16
CA THR A 5 6.21 -13.70 14.66
C THR A 5 6.47 -14.80 13.63
N ALA A 6 7.74 -15.11 13.33
CA ALA A 6 8.18 -16.03 12.28
C ALA A 6 7.55 -15.75 10.89
N GLN A 7 7.37 -14.47 10.54
CA GLN A 7 6.80 -14.05 9.25
C GLN A 7 7.86 -13.36 8.38
N LYS A 8 7.73 -13.48 7.05
CA LYS A 8 8.65 -12.83 6.10
C LYS A 8 8.27 -11.38 5.80
N CYS A 9 6.99 -11.05 5.88
CA CYS A 9 6.45 -9.73 5.54
C CYS A 9 5.27 -9.38 6.44
N VAL A 10 5.15 -8.11 6.84
CA VAL A 10 4.04 -7.63 7.70
C VAL A 10 2.68 -7.77 7.02
N ASN A 11 2.67 -7.76 5.69
CA ASN A 11 1.46 -7.87 4.88
C ASN A 11 1.13 -9.30 4.47
N ASP A 12 1.87 -10.31 4.95
CA ASP A 12 1.70 -11.72 4.63
C ASP A 12 1.46 -12.55 5.89
N PHE A 13 0.28 -12.39 6.49
CA PHE A 13 -0.14 -13.11 7.71
C PHE A 13 -1.31 -14.08 7.44
N LEU A 14 -1.59 -14.40 6.18
CA LEU A 14 -2.72 -15.29 5.80
C LEU A 14 -2.58 -16.69 6.42
N GLY A 15 -1.35 -17.21 6.50
CA GLY A 15 -1.02 -18.49 7.13
C GLY A 15 -0.68 -18.37 8.62
N TYR A 16 -0.76 -17.18 9.21
CA TYR A 16 -0.45 -16.99 10.62
C TYR A 16 -1.48 -17.70 11.50
N MET A 17 -0.99 -18.45 12.49
CA MET A 17 -1.81 -19.11 13.50
C MET A 17 -1.82 -18.27 14.78
N PRO A 18 -2.82 -17.39 14.99
CA PRO A 18 -2.97 -16.67 16.24
C PRO A 18 -3.32 -17.63 17.38
N ILE A 19 -3.14 -17.18 18.61
CA ILE A 19 -3.60 -17.93 19.78
C ILE A 19 -5.12 -18.07 19.74
N SER A 20 -5.64 -19.19 20.25
CA SER A 20 -7.08 -19.42 20.32
C SER A 20 -7.77 -18.49 21.32
N ASP A 21 -9.02 -18.13 21.03
CA ASP A 21 -9.90 -17.33 21.89
C ASP A 21 -9.95 -17.92 23.31
N ALA A 22 -10.16 -19.23 23.44
CA ALA A 22 -10.19 -19.90 24.75
C ALA A 22 -8.89 -19.71 25.56
N THR A 23 -7.73 -19.68 24.90
CA THR A 23 -6.45 -19.46 25.58
C THR A 23 -6.30 -17.99 26.01
N ALA A 24 -6.59 -17.06 25.09
CA ALA A 24 -6.54 -15.64 25.38
C ALA A 24 -7.50 -15.28 26.53
N GLU A 25 -8.76 -15.74 26.46
CA GLU A 25 -9.77 -15.51 27.49
C GLU A 25 -9.40 -16.14 28.83
N ALA A 26 -8.83 -17.36 28.84
CA ALA A 26 -8.39 -17.97 30.09
C ALA A 26 -7.30 -17.13 30.78
N PHE A 27 -6.38 -16.54 30.02
CA PHE A 27 -5.40 -15.60 30.56
C PHE A 27 -6.06 -14.30 31.04
N GLY A 28 -6.94 -13.69 30.23
CA GLY A 28 -7.65 -12.46 30.60
C GLY A 28 -8.47 -12.60 31.89
N ASN A 29 -8.96 -13.82 32.17
CA ASN A 29 -9.68 -14.17 33.39
C ASN A 29 -8.77 -14.67 34.55
N GLY A 30 -7.45 -14.63 34.39
CA GLY A 30 -6.48 -15.07 35.41
C GLY A 30 -6.45 -16.58 35.64
N LYS A 31 -7.04 -17.39 34.76
CA LYS A 31 -7.14 -18.85 34.88
C LYS A 31 -5.96 -19.60 34.24
N ARG A 32 -5.14 -18.91 33.45
CA ARG A 32 -3.96 -19.48 32.77
C ARG A 32 -2.79 -18.47 32.84
N PRO A 33 -1.53 -18.92 32.89
CA PRO A 33 -0.39 -18.02 32.70
C PRO A 33 -0.44 -17.30 31.34
N GLY A 34 0.28 -16.18 31.26
CA GLY A 34 0.42 -15.39 30.04
C GLY A 34 1.27 -16.07 28.96
N PRO A 35 1.61 -15.32 27.90
CA PRO A 35 2.43 -15.82 26.79
C PRO A 35 3.77 -16.39 27.28
N GLN A 36 4.07 -17.63 26.92
CA GLN A 36 5.29 -18.35 27.33
C GLN A 36 5.70 -19.38 26.27
N GLY A 37 6.98 -19.77 26.26
CA GLY A 37 7.50 -20.76 25.31
C GLY A 37 7.22 -20.37 23.86
N ASP A 38 6.67 -21.30 23.07
CA ASP A 38 6.34 -21.08 21.66
C ASP A 38 5.26 -20.01 21.43
N ASP A 39 4.48 -19.68 22.46
CA ASP A 39 3.41 -18.67 22.40
C ASP A 39 3.89 -17.27 22.79
N LEU A 40 5.16 -17.10 23.18
CA LEU A 40 5.71 -15.86 23.75
C LEU A 40 5.46 -14.61 22.89
N HIS A 41 5.47 -14.78 21.57
CA HIS A 41 5.25 -13.72 20.58
C HIS A 41 4.00 -13.95 19.72
N ARG A 42 3.11 -14.86 20.14
CA ARG A 42 1.93 -15.24 19.37
C ARG A 42 0.74 -14.37 19.73
N PHE A 43 0.30 -13.53 18.79
CA PHE A 43 -0.84 -12.62 18.98
C PHE A 43 -2.18 -13.35 19.01
N TYR A 44 -3.13 -12.74 19.70
CA TYR A 44 -4.57 -12.99 19.58
C TYR A 44 -5.17 -12.03 18.55
N PHE A 45 -5.98 -12.49 17.60
CA PHE A 45 -6.61 -11.64 16.58
C PHE A 45 -8.15 -11.73 16.54
N GLY A 46 -8.77 -12.32 17.57
CA GLY A 46 -10.22 -12.38 17.69
C GLY A 46 -10.87 -11.05 18.08
N ASN A 47 -12.05 -11.11 18.69
CA ASN A 47 -12.82 -9.92 19.03
C ASN A 47 -12.16 -9.12 20.16
N GLY A 48 -12.14 -7.80 20.01
CA GLY A 48 -11.50 -6.93 21.02
C GLY A 48 -9.99 -7.07 21.11
N TRP A 49 -9.32 -7.72 20.14
CA TRP A 49 -7.89 -8.05 20.20
C TRP A 49 -6.99 -6.88 20.63
N ARG A 50 -7.29 -5.65 20.20
CA ARG A 50 -6.46 -4.47 20.47
C ARG A 50 -6.37 -4.11 21.95
N LEU A 51 -7.41 -4.42 22.72
CA LEU A 51 -7.54 -4.13 24.14
C LEU A 51 -7.38 -5.38 25.00
N HIS A 52 -7.03 -6.51 24.39
CA HIS A 52 -6.98 -7.78 25.09
C HIS A 52 -5.65 -7.92 25.86
N PRO A 53 -5.65 -8.23 27.17
CA PRO A 53 -4.44 -8.28 28.00
C PRO A 53 -3.34 -9.21 27.45
N TRP A 54 -3.74 -10.30 26.78
CA TRP A 54 -2.80 -11.21 26.09
C TRP A 54 -1.88 -10.46 25.14
N ASN A 55 -2.44 -9.56 24.33
CA ASN A 55 -1.66 -8.82 23.34
C ASN A 55 -0.80 -7.74 23.98
N ASP A 56 -1.23 -7.12 25.08
CA ASP A 56 -0.36 -6.22 25.85
C ASP A 56 0.91 -6.94 26.31
N ALA A 57 0.76 -8.17 26.82
CA ALA A 57 1.89 -9.00 27.23
C ALA A 57 2.79 -9.40 26.03
N VAL A 58 2.21 -9.80 24.89
CA VAL A 58 2.98 -10.11 23.67
C VAL A 58 3.77 -8.90 23.18
N VAL A 59 3.15 -7.71 23.17
CA VAL A 59 3.81 -6.47 22.74
C VAL A 59 4.96 -6.12 23.67
N ALA A 60 4.77 -6.25 24.98
CA ALA A 60 5.84 -6.06 25.95
C ALA A 60 7.01 -7.04 25.71
N ASN A 61 6.73 -8.33 25.48
CA ASN A 61 7.75 -9.33 25.18
C ASN A 61 8.55 -8.99 23.92
N ILE A 62 7.87 -8.57 22.84
CA ILE A 62 8.55 -8.16 21.60
C ILE A 62 9.38 -6.90 21.83
N ALA A 63 8.89 -5.93 22.59
CA ALA A 63 9.62 -4.71 22.90
C ALA A 63 10.90 -5.00 23.69
N ILE A 64 10.83 -5.89 24.70
CA ILE A 64 12.01 -6.35 25.45
C ILE A 64 13.05 -6.96 24.50
N LYS A 65 12.61 -7.83 23.57
CA LYS A 65 13.50 -8.43 22.58
C LYS A 65 14.18 -7.36 21.70
N VAL A 66 13.39 -6.44 21.14
CA VAL A 66 13.92 -5.38 20.25
C VAL A 66 14.90 -4.47 20.97
N LEU A 67 14.59 -4.07 22.21
CA LEU A 67 15.50 -3.24 22.99
C LEU A 67 16.78 -3.99 23.37
N GLY A 68 16.68 -5.27 23.72
CA GLY A 68 17.82 -6.13 23.99
C GLY A 68 18.74 -6.28 22.78
N ASP A 69 18.17 -6.49 21.58
CA ASP A 69 18.92 -6.59 20.33
C ASP A 69 19.55 -5.23 19.95
N SER A 70 18.83 -4.11 20.18
CA SER A 70 19.33 -2.76 19.88
C SER A 70 20.47 -2.28 20.78
N ALA A 71 20.65 -2.87 21.97
CA ALA A 71 21.78 -2.56 22.83
C ALA A 71 23.12 -3.04 22.24
N VAL A 72 23.08 -3.93 21.24
CA VAL A 72 24.23 -4.44 20.50
C VAL A 72 24.55 -3.57 19.29
N ASP A 73 23.57 -2.85 18.75
CA ASP A 73 23.69 -2.03 17.55
C ASP A 73 23.71 -0.52 17.90
N THR A 74 24.43 0.30 17.14
CA THR A 74 24.48 1.78 17.30
C THR A 74 23.19 2.47 16.83
N LEU A 75 22.03 1.93 17.19
CA LEU A 75 20.73 2.53 16.88
C LEU A 75 20.43 3.68 17.86
N PRO A 76 19.62 4.68 17.44
CA PRO A 76 19.12 5.69 18.35
C PRO A 76 18.39 5.02 19.53
N SER A 77 18.59 5.55 20.74
CA SER A 77 17.92 5.04 21.94
C SER A 77 16.42 5.29 21.85
N LEU A 78 15.67 4.29 21.39
CA LEU A 78 14.21 4.31 21.45
C LEU A 78 13.76 3.98 22.88
N THR A 79 12.72 4.67 23.32
CA THR A 79 12.03 4.35 24.58
C THR A 79 11.21 3.07 24.41
N THR A 80 10.90 2.40 25.53
CA THR A 80 10.03 1.21 25.53
C THR A 80 8.67 1.53 24.92
N GLU A 81 8.12 2.69 25.24
CA GLU A 81 6.82 3.15 24.75
C GLU A 81 6.81 3.33 23.23
N GLU A 82 7.87 3.90 22.65
CA GLU A 82 8.00 4.07 21.19
C GLU A 82 8.08 2.71 20.49
N VAL A 83 8.86 1.77 21.04
CA VAL A 83 8.95 0.42 20.48
C VAL A 83 7.61 -0.29 20.56
N GLN A 84 6.91 -0.22 21.70
CA GLN A 84 5.59 -0.82 21.87
C GLN A 84 4.56 -0.20 20.90
N ALA A 85 4.58 1.12 20.70
CA ALA A 85 3.72 1.79 19.73
C ALA A 85 3.98 1.28 18.30
N ALA A 86 5.24 1.19 17.89
CA ALA A 86 5.61 0.64 16.58
C ALA A 86 5.18 -0.83 16.43
N VAL A 87 5.36 -1.66 17.46
CA VAL A 87 4.90 -3.05 17.47
C VAL A 87 3.38 -3.13 17.32
N TRP A 88 2.63 -2.23 17.96
CA TRP A 88 1.17 -2.17 17.82
C TRP A 88 0.71 -1.82 16.41
N ASP A 89 1.38 -0.86 15.76
CA ASP A 89 1.07 -0.49 14.38
C ASP A 89 1.34 -1.65 13.41
N LEU A 90 2.44 -2.38 13.62
CA LEU A 90 2.77 -3.58 12.87
C LEU A 90 1.77 -4.71 13.14
N ALA A 91 1.37 -4.92 14.39
CA ALA A 91 0.35 -5.90 14.76
C ALA A 91 -1.00 -5.59 14.11
N ARG A 92 -1.36 -4.30 13.97
CA ARG A 92 -2.57 -3.88 13.26
C ARG A 92 -2.50 -4.24 11.77
N GLN A 93 -1.38 -3.97 11.12
CA GLN A 93 -1.18 -4.34 9.71
C GLN A 93 -1.23 -5.87 9.52
N ALA A 94 -0.57 -6.61 10.41
CA ALA A 94 -0.60 -8.07 10.45
C ALA A 94 -2.02 -8.61 10.62
N GLN A 95 -2.81 -8.04 11.54
CA GLN A 95 -4.19 -8.45 11.78
C GLN A 95 -5.09 -8.20 10.56
N VAL A 96 -4.91 -7.07 9.88
CA VAL A 96 -5.65 -6.76 8.65
C VAL A 96 -5.30 -7.75 7.54
N SER A 97 -4.01 -8.09 7.40
CA SER A 97 -3.56 -9.12 6.45
C SER A 97 -4.15 -10.49 6.79
N TRP A 98 -4.09 -10.91 8.06
CA TRP A 98 -4.64 -12.17 8.53
C TRP A 98 -6.15 -12.29 8.29
N LYS A 99 -6.91 -11.19 8.47
CA LYS A 99 -8.35 -11.16 8.17
C LYS A 99 -8.68 -11.16 6.68
N GLY A 100 -7.69 -10.97 5.80
CA GLY A 100 -7.89 -10.80 4.36
C GLY A 100 -8.70 -11.92 3.71
N ASN A 101 -8.47 -13.17 4.10
CA ASN A 101 -9.17 -14.36 3.61
C ASN A 101 -10.20 -14.94 4.59
N LYS A 102 -10.52 -14.23 5.68
CA LYS A 102 -11.49 -14.73 6.66
C LYS A 102 -12.90 -14.32 6.25
N PRO A 103 -13.89 -15.22 6.42
CA PRO A 103 -15.30 -14.87 6.36
C PRO A 103 -15.64 -13.63 7.17
N ARG A 104 -16.53 -12.80 6.63
CA ARG A 104 -17.05 -11.61 7.30
C ARG A 104 -18.55 -11.47 7.03
N PRO A 105 -19.27 -10.68 7.85
CA PRO A 105 -20.65 -10.32 7.54
C PRO A 105 -20.72 -9.54 6.23
N VAL A 106 -21.66 -9.92 5.37
CA VAL A 106 -22.00 -9.25 4.11
C VAL A 106 -23.51 -9.14 3.98
N THR A 107 -23.96 -8.05 3.37
CA THR A 107 -25.35 -7.89 2.96
C THR A 107 -25.51 -8.50 1.58
N ASP A 108 -26.45 -9.43 1.43
CA ASP A 108 -26.74 -10.05 0.15
C ASP A 108 -27.51 -9.12 -0.80
N THR A 109 -27.81 -9.58 -2.01
CA THR A 109 -28.56 -8.80 -3.01
C THR A 109 -30.00 -8.51 -2.60
N ASN A 110 -30.53 -9.22 -1.60
CA ASN A 110 -31.87 -9.06 -1.07
C ASN A 110 -31.91 -8.13 0.15
N GLY A 111 -30.74 -7.68 0.64
CA GLY A 111 -30.63 -6.83 1.82
C GLY A 111 -30.48 -7.59 3.13
N GLU A 112 -30.39 -8.92 3.11
CA GLU A 112 -30.24 -9.76 4.29
C GLU A 112 -28.76 -9.88 4.69
N GLU A 113 -28.50 -9.81 5.99
CA GLU A 113 -27.16 -10.05 6.53
C GLU A 113 -26.86 -11.55 6.54
N ARG A 114 -25.74 -11.94 5.92
CA ARG A 114 -25.21 -13.30 5.99
C ARG A 114 -23.70 -13.26 6.21
N MET A 115 -23.13 -14.37 6.63
CA MET A 115 -21.69 -14.54 6.64
C MET A 115 -21.21 -14.98 5.25
N GLU A 116 -20.08 -14.44 4.79
CA GLU A 116 -19.34 -15.01 3.67
C GLU A 116 -18.95 -16.46 3.99
N ASP A 117 -18.88 -17.32 2.98
CA ASP A 117 -18.20 -18.61 3.14
C ASP A 117 -16.69 -18.48 2.87
N GLU A 118 -15.94 -19.57 3.07
CA GLU A 118 -14.50 -19.58 2.86
C GLU A 118 -14.10 -19.31 1.41
N SER A 119 -14.90 -19.79 0.44
CA SER A 119 -14.64 -19.61 -0.98
C SER A 119 -14.87 -18.17 -1.43
N GLU A 120 -15.92 -17.52 -0.93
CA GLU A 120 -16.20 -16.10 -1.15
C GLU A 120 -15.10 -15.21 -0.56
N ALA A 121 -14.63 -15.55 0.64
CA ALA A 121 -13.53 -14.84 1.28
C ALA A 121 -12.21 -14.98 0.50
N GLU A 122 -11.95 -16.15 -0.09
CA GLU A 122 -10.80 -16.39 -0.96
C GLU A 122 -10.87 -15.58 -2.26
N VAL A 123 -12.02 -15.62 -2.95
CA VAL A 123 -12.26 -14.84 -4.18
C VAL A 123 -12.07 -13.35 -3.91
N ARG A 124 -12.65 -12.83 -2.83
CA ARG A 124 -12.48 -11.42 -2.43
C ARG A 124 -11.01 -11.08 -2.18
N ASN A 125 -10.25 -11.94 -1.52
CA ASN A 125 -8.82 -11.69 -1.27
C ASN A 125 -8.02 -11.65 -2.58
N LEU A 126 -8.33 -12.55 -3.53
CA LEU A 126 -7.73 -12.57 -4.87
C LEU A 126 -8.03 -11.28 -5.65
N GLU A 127 -9.30 -10.86 -5.68
CA GLU A 127 -9.71 -9.60 -6.31
C GLU A 127 -8.99 -8.39 -5.69
N GLN A 128 -8.93 -8.31 -4.36
CA GLN A 128 -8.20 -7.27 -3.66
C GLN A 128 -6.69 -7.31 -3.97
N ALA A 129 -6.09 -8.49 -4.09
CA ALA A 129 -4.68 -8.63 -4.50
C ALA A 129 -4.45 -8.11 -5.93
N LEU A 130 -5.34 -8.44 -6.87
CA LEU A 130 -5.30 -7.93 -8.24
C LEU A 130 -5.43 -6.40 -8.28
N HIS A 131 -6.41 -5.84 -7.57
CA HIS A 131 -6.58 -4.39 -7.46
C HIS A 131 -5.36 -3.70 -6.83
N ARG A 132 -4.77 -4.28 -5.78
CA ARG A 132 -3.53 -3.77 -5.16
C ARG A 132 -2.37 -3.76 -6.14
N LYS A 133 -2.17 -4.86 -6.89
CA LYS A 133 -1.13 -4.96 -7.93
C LYS A 133 -1.33 -3.89 -9.01
N GLN A 134 -2.57 -3.72 -9.48
CA GLN A 134 -2.89 -2.70 -10.49
C GLN A 134 -2.66 -1.28 -9.98
N ARG A 135 -3.12 -0.95 -8.76
CA ARG A 135 -2.86 0.37 -8.13
C ARG A 135 -1.37 0.65 -7.98
N THR A 136 -0.60 -0.34 -7.52
CA THR A 136 0.85 -0.21 -7.36
C THR A 136 1.52 0.09 -8.70
N ARG A 137 1.14 -0.64 -9.76
CA ARG A 137 1.64 -0.41 -11.12
C ARG A 137 1.29 0.99 -11.63
N ILE A 138 0.05 1.45 -11.41
CA ILE A 138 -0.40 2.79 -11.81
C ILE A 138 0.40 3.86 -11.05
N ASN A 139 0.55 3.71 -9.73
CA ASN A 139 1.26 4.68 -8.90
C ASN A 139 2.75 4.76 -9.25
N ALA A 140 3.40 3.62 -9.48
CA ALA A 140 4.79 3.57 -9.94
C ALA A 140 4.94 4.31 -11.27
N ARG A 141 4.07 4.04 -12.25
CA ARG A 141 4.06 4.75 -13.55
C ARG A 141 3.87 6.25 -13.39
N LYS A 142 2.90 6.66 -12.57
CA LYS A 142 2.65 8.08 -12.29
C LYS A 142 3.90 8.74 -11.70
N SER A 143 4.57 8.05 -10.78
CA SER A 143 5.82 8.55 -10.19
C SER A 143 6.94 8.68 -11.23
N ASP A 144 7.13 7.68 -12.09
CA ASP A 144 8.14 7.73 -13.14
C ASP A 144 7.86 8.84 -14.16
N LYS A 145 6.59 9.02 -14.57
CA LYS A 145 6.19 10.13 -15.46
C LYS A 145 6.46 11.49 -14.81
N TYR A 146 6.10 11.67 -13.54
CA TYR A 146 6.37 12.92 -12.81
C TYR A 146 7.87 13.23 -12.80
N LYS A 147 8.72 12.24 -12.47
CA LYS A 147 10.18 12.41 -12.46
C LYS A 147 10.74 12.77 -13.83
N THR A 148 10.30 12.08 -14.88
CA THR A 148 10.75 12.36 -16.25
C THR A 148 10.35 13.76 -16.70
N ARG A 149 9.09 14.17 -16.47
CA ARG A 149 8.62 15.52 -16.80
C ARG A 149 9.35 16.59 -16.00
N LYS A 150 9.60 16.35 -14.72
CA LYS A 150 10.36 17.28 -13.87
C LYS A 150 11.75 17.55 -14.45
N ARG A 151 12.42 16.51 -14.95
CA ARG A 151 13.71 16.63 -15.63
C ARG A 151 13.58 17.36 -16.98
N GLY A 152 12.64 16.97 -17.84
CA GLY A 152 12.45 17.62 -19.15
C GLY A 152 12.10 19.10 -19.03
N ILE A 153 11.27 19.49 -18.05
CA ILE A 153 10.96 20.90 -17.77
C ILE A 153 12.21 21.67 -17.36
N ALA A 154 13.09 21.08 -16.54
CA ALA A 154 14.34 21.72 -16.13
C ALA A 154 15.28 21.94 -17.34
N GLU A 155 15.38 20.95 -18.23
CA GLU A 155 16.15 21.06 -19.47
C GLU A 155 15.59 22.15 -20.41
N LEU A 156 14.26 22.23 -20.55
CA LEU A 156 13.61 23.25 -21.37
C LEU A 156 13.74 24.66 -20.78
N LEU A 157 13.69 24.80 -19.47
CA LEU A 157 13.94 26.08 -18.80
C LEU A 157 15.36 26.58 -19.08
N ASP A 158 16.35 25.70 -19.03
CA ASP A 158 17.74 26.04 -19.34
C ASP A 158 17.90 26.44 -20.82
N ALA A 159 17.35 25.62 -21.73
CA ALA A 159 17.42 25.82 -23.18
C ALA A 159 16.67 27.08 -23.67
N THR A 160 15.64 27.52 -22.95
CA THR A 160 14.82 28.69 -23.33
C THR A 160 15.16 29.95 -22.54
N SER A 161 16.28 29.97 -21.80
CA SER A 161 16.70 31.09 -20.95
C SER A 161 16.75 32.46 -21.66
N GLU A 162 17.05 32.49 -22.96
CA GLU A 162 17.09 33.72 -23.76
C GLU A 162 15.72 34.12 -24.34
N ASP A 163 14.78 33.19 -24.51
CA ASP A 163 13.41 33.46 -24.96
C ASP A 163 12.49 33.68 -23.76
N ARG A 164 12.24 34.96 -23.45
CA ARG A 164 11.35 35.37 -22.34
C ARG A 164 9.96 34.74 -22.38
N VAL A 165 9.38 34.54 -23.56
CA VAL A 165 8.01 34.01 -23.69
C VAL A 165 8.02 32.50 -23.43
N ALA A 166 8.93 31.77 -24.08
CA ALA A 166 9.07 30.34 -23.88
C ALA A 166 9.51 30.00 -22.44
N HIS A 167 10.45 30.75 -21.87
CA HIS A 167 10.89 30.56 -20.49
C HIS A 167 9.75 30.77 -19.48
N ARG A 168 8.91 31.81 -19.70
CA ARG A 168 7.74 32.04 -18.84
C ARG A 168 6.72 30.91 -18.95
N LYS A 169 6.48 30.40 -20.16
CA LYS A 169 5.61 29.22 -20.38
C LYS A 169 6.12 28.03 -19.57
N TRP A 170 7.40 27.68 -19.69
CA TRP A 170 7.96 26.51 -19.01
C TRP A 170 7.99 26.68 -17.48
N ARG A 171 8.16 27.90 -16.97
CA ARG A 171 8.04 28.18 -15.53
C ARG A 171 6.63 27.91 -15.01
N MET A 172 5.61 28.36 -15.74
CA MET A 172 4.21 28.05 -15.37
C MET A 172 3.93 26.54 -15.40
N VAL A 173 4.48 25.84 -16.39
CA VAL A 173 4.36 24.37 -16.48
C VAL A 173 5.05 23.68 -15.29
N GLN A 174 6.21 24.18 -14.84
CA GLN A 174 6.89 23.69 -13.64
C GLN A 174 6.01 23.83 -12.40
N GLU A 175 5.46 25.02 -12.17
CA GLU A 175 4.57 25.31 -11.03
C GLU A 175 3.36 24.37 -11.01
N ILE A 176 2.72 24.16 -12.18
CA ILE A 176 1.59 23.24 -12.31
C ILE A 176 2.01 21.80 -12.03
N ASN A 177 3.14 21.35 -12.61
CA ASN A 177 3.60 19.97 -12.45
C ASN A 177 4.00 19.67 -10.98
N ASP A 178 4.63 20.62 -10.29
CA ASP A 178 4.97 20.48 -8.88
C ASP A 178 3.74 20.54 -7.96
N ALA A 179 2.76 21.41 -8.27
CA ALA A 179 1.51 21.46 -7.52
C ALA A 179 0.69 20.17 -7.64
N LEU A 180 0.67 19.54 -8.81
CA LEU A 180 -0.09 18.31 -9.06
C LEU A 180 0.67 17.03 -8.69
N GLY A 181 2.00 17.07 -8.69
CA GLY A 181 2.88 15.96 -8.33
C GLY A 181 2.58 14.66 -9.10
N ASN A 182 2.67 13.53 -8.40
CA ASN A 182 2.37 12.21 -8.96
C ASN A 182 0.89 12.06 -9.34
N GLU A 183 -0.02 12.69 -8.60
CA GLU A 183 -1.46 12.47 -8.77
C GLU A 183 -2.00 13.04 -10.07
N GLY A 184 -1.46 14.19 -10.50
CA GLY A 184 -1.78 14.81 -11.79
C GLY A 184 -1.23 14.08 -13.01
N GLN A 185 -0.39 13.06 -12.83
CA GLN A 185 0.11 12.28 -13.95
C GLN A 185 -0.97 11.32 -14.45
N SER A 186 -1.02 11.14 -15.76
CA SER A 186 -1.95 10.22 -16.40
C SER A 186 -1.67 8.77 -15.97
N SER A 187 -2.75 8.02 -15.72
CA SER A 187 -2.69 6.57 -15.50
C SER A 187 -2.70 5.76 -16.80
N LYS A 188 -3.02 6.38 -17.95
CA LYS A 188 -3.22 5.68 -19.23
C LYS A 188 -1.95 4.97 -19.69
N GLU A 189 -2.21 3.85 -20.36
CA GLU A 189 -1.25 2.99 -21.02
C GLU A 189 -1.23 3.33 -22.52
N SER A 190 -0.89 4.57 -22.88
CA SER A 190 -0.86 4.99 -24.29
C SER A 190 0.46 4.69 -24.99
N ASP A 191 1.54 4.44 -24.24
CA ASP A 191 2.89 4.61 -24.81
C ASP A 191 3.71 3.31 -24.91
N ARG A 192 3.09 2.12 -24.70
CA ARG A 192 3.79 0.83 -24.83
C ARG A 192 2.93 -0.30 -25.38
N GLU A 193 2.82 -0.36 -26.71
CA GLU A 193 3.00 -1.63 -27.42
C GLU A 193 4.17 -1.48 -28.41
N PRO A 194 5.27 -2.26 -28.27
CA PRO A 194 6.39 -2.18 -29.17
C PRO A 194 6.14 -2.97 -30.47
N SER A 195 6.17 -2.24 -31.59
CA SER A 195 6.93 -2.60 -32.80
C SER A 195 6.78 -4.02 -33.37
N ARG A 196 5.57 -4.45 -33.76
CA ARG A 196 5.40 -5.36 -34.91
C ARG A 196 4.12 -5.00 -35.67
N ARG A 197 4.30 -4.28 -36.77
CA ARG A 197 3.25 -4.07 -37.78
C ARG A 197 2.99 -5.42 -38.47
N LEU A 198 1.80 -6.00 -38.29
CA LEU A 198 1.31 -7.04 -39.19
C LEU A 198 0.61 -6.35 -40.39
N PRO A 199 0.76 -6.85 -41.63
CA PRO A 199 0.49 -6.05 -42.83
C PRO A 199 -0.98 -5.71 -43.08
N ASN A 200 -1.93 -6.35 -42.38
CA ASN A 200 -3.35 -6.34 -42.75
C ASN A 200 -4.33 -6.04 -41.60
N HIS A 201 -3.92 -5.32 -40.55
CA HIS A 201 -4.88 -4.85 -39.54
C HIS A 201 -5.28 -3.39 -39.76
N ALA A 202 -6.60 -3.17 -39.74
CA ALA A 202 -7.25 -1.88 -39.89
C ALA A 202 -6.71 -0.85 -38.90
N PHE A 203 -6.66 0.41 -39.34
CA PHE A 203 -6.17 1.58 -38.61
C PHE A 203 -6.60 1.55 -37.13
N PRO A 204 -5.70 1.90 -36.17
CA PRO A 204 -6.12 2.15 -34.81
C PRO A 204 -7.22 3.22 -34.81
N LEU A 205 -8.34 2.87 -34.17
CA LEU A 205 -9.57 3.64 -34.11
C LEU A 205 -9.28 5.12 -33.83
N ARG A 206 -9.73 6.00 -34.75
CA ARG A 206 -9.85 7.43 -34.48
C ARG A 206 -10.83 7.58 -33.31
N VAL A 207 -10.30 7.81 -32.11
CA VAL A 207 -11.12 8.17 -30.96
C VAL A 207 -11.60 9.59 -31.18
N THR A 208 -12.85 9.74 -31.58
CA THR A 208 -13.60 10.99 -31.46
C THR A 208 -13.52 11.43 -30.00
N ARG A 209 -12.80 12.51 -29.72
CA ARG A 209 -12.62 13.06 -28.37
C ARG A 209 -14.01 13.35 -27.76
N PRO A 210 -14.38 12.76 -26.60
CA PRO A 210 -15.58 13.18 -25.90
C PRO A 210 -15.36 14.59 -25.33
N HIS A 211 -16.35 15.46 -25.50
CA HIS A 211 -16.27 16.91 -25.30
C HIS A 211 -15.99 17.42 -23.88
N TYR A 212 -15.66 16.58 -22.90
CA TYR A 212 -15.59 16.98 -21.50
C TYR A 212 -14.43 16.31 -20.73
N ARG A 213 -13.19 16.49 -21.17
CA ARG A 213 -12.00 16.38 -20.30
C ARG A 213 -10.99 17.45 -20.71
N HIS A 214 -10.62 18.31 -19.76
CA HIS A 214 -9.80 19.52 -19.91
C HIS A 214 -8.71 19.42 -21.01
N PRO A 215 -8.92 20.05 -22.18
CA PRO A 215 -8.05 19.90 -23.35
C PRO A 215 -6.66 20.53 -23.18
N ILE A 216 -6.54 21.56 -22.35
CA ILE A 216 -5.37 22.46 -22.36
C ILE A 216 -4.14 21.80 -21.72
N ALA A 217 -4.32 21.13 -20.58
CA ALA A 217 -3.21 20.44 -19.91
C ALA A 217 -2.81 19.17 -20.66
N GLY A 218 -3.74 18.48 -21.34
CA GLY A 218 -3.44 17.28 -22.11
C GLY A 218 -2.48 17.56 -23.26
N GLU A 219 -2.77 18.56 -24.09
CA GLU A 219 -1.92 18.92 -25.24
C GLU A 219 -0.56 19.47 -24.81
N LEU A 220 -0.50 20.30 -23.76
CA LEU A 220 0.76 20.79 -23.20
C LEU A 220 1.65 19.67 -22.61
N LEU A 221 1.04 18.59 -22.12
CA LEU A 221 1.75 17.48 -21.50
C LEU A 221 2.07 16.35 -22.50
N ASP A 222 1.36 16.26 -23.63
CA ASP A 222 1.64 15.32 -24.72
C ASP A 222 2.95 15.70 -25.46
N ASP A 223 3.24 16.99 -25.60
CA ASP A 223 4.52 17.46 -26.18
C ASP A 223 5.74 17.02 -25.34
N LEU A 224 5.59 16.96 -24.01
CA LEU A 224 6.63 16.51 -23.07
C LEU A 224 6.86 14.99 -23.09
N ASP A 225 5.84 14.21 -23.45
CA ASP A 225 5.95 12.75 -23.51
C ASP A 225 6.64 12.30 -24.83
N ASN A 226 6.76 13.19 -25.83
CA ASN A 226 7.33 12.91 -27.15
C ASN A 226 8.67 13.62 -27.45
N SER A 227 9.16 14.48 -26.57
CA SER A 227 10.47 15.14 -26.63
C SER A 227 11.53 14.36 -25.87
#